data_AF-A0A2U0AG32-F1
#
_entry.id   AF-A0A2U0AG32-F1
#
_cell.length_a   1.000
_cell.length_b   1.000
_cell.length_c   1.000
_cell.angle_alpha   90.00
_cell.angle_beta   90.00
_cell.angle_gamma   90.00
#
_symmetry.space_group_name_H-M   'P 1'
#
loop_
_entity.id
_entity.type
_entity.pdbx_description
1 polymer ?
#
loop_
_entity_poly.entity_id
_entity_poly.type
_entity_poly.pdbx_seq_one_letter_code
_entity_poly.pdbx_strand_id
1 'polypeptide(L)'
;MSKPIIRSISAILLSTLLSLLSGCNSSDSDQTTPTTVDTGTALKQFDHCDELKSYLISTAEQQDALLDYVQNSSVIPQEDFSSSPETISDSSSGQPAVNSVTGTNNQVAGVDEADFVKTNGDYTYLLSGGNLVILQTWPADQSQELSRTEIDGTPRALFLSGDVVWVVSDLYQQSFPQFEESLAVDIAPRTNQMTKVTLLQVTDPAQPVLIRETILESRYVDARMVEQQVYLIVTAQFDLSPVLEDPESAEVDELLPTLADNTAPSTSTEPTTSVICGCDAVYRPETANGTGTMSILGFDLANPLADISSQTILGNSGMVYASQENLYIASIQDHHWLWQPLMDGEEHPTPSTSIHKFSLQSSPQYLASGSVD
;
A
#
# COMPACT_ATOMS: atom_id res chain seq x y z
N MET A 1 51.18 -41.79 16.44
CA MET A 1 50.65 -43.06 15.88
C MET A 1 49.25 -42.74 15.36
N SER A 2 49.02 -42.15 14.18
CA SER A 2 49.25 -42.55 12.77
C SER A 2 48.47 -43.78 12.30
N LYS A 3 47.50 -43.51 11.41
CA LYS A 3 46.77 -44.32 10.40
C LYS A 3 45.40 -44.95 10.76
N PRO A 4 44.49 -45.17 9.77
CA PRO A 4 44.25 -44.34 8.57
C PRO A 4 42.77 -44.19 8.14
N ILE A 5 42.62 -43.25 7.20
CA ILE A 5 41.51 -42.91 6.32
C ILE A 5 41.19 -44.03 5.31
N ILE A 6 39.91 -44.26 4.98
CA ILE A 6 39.49 -44.93 3.74
C ILE A 6 38.52 -44.00 2.99
N ARG A 7 39.03 -43.42 1.89
CA ARG A 7 38.26 -42.88 0.78
C ARG A 7 37.96 -44.04 -0.18
N SER A 8 36.75 -44.11 -0.74
CA SER A 8 36.51 -44.84 -1.98
C SER A 8 35.86 -43.91 -3.00
N ILE A 9 36.66 -43.61 -4.01
CA ILE A 9 36.30 -43.06 -5.31
C ILE A 9 36.07 -44.27 -6.22
N SER A 10 34.99 -44.31 -6.98
CA SER A 10 34.95 -45.11 -8.21
C SER A 10 34.14 -44.37 -9.27
N ALA A 11 34.80 -44.23 -10.40
CA ALA A 11 34.41 -43.47 -11.58
C ALA A 11 33.76 -44.38 -12.62
N ILE A 12 32.78 -43.81 -13.32
CA ILE A 12 32.47 -43.94 -14.76
C ILE A 12 32.26 -45.35 -15.33
N LEU A 13 31.05 -45.61 -15.85
CA LEU A 13 30.91 -46.29 -17.14
C LEU A 13 29.73 -45.72 -17.94
N LEU A 14 30.09 -45.06 -19.04
CA LEU A 14 29.22 -44.62 -20.13
C LEU A 14 28.85 -45.86 -20.97
N SER A 15 27.57 -46.12 -21.20
CA SER A 15 27.16 -47.04 -22.27
C SER A 15 25.92 -46.50 -22.99
N THR A 16 26.15 -46.15 -24.25
CA THR A 16 25.18 -45.85 -25.28
C THR A 16 24.42 -47.12 -25.65
N LEU A 17 23.08 -47.06 -25.70
CA LEU A 17 22.28 -48.04 -26.41
C LEU A 17 21.17 -47.34 -27.19
N LEU A 18 21.43 -47.18 -28.48
CA LEU A 18 20.47 -46.78 -29.50
C LEU A 18 19.59 -48.00 -29.81
N SER A 19 18.28 -47.90 -29.58
CA SER A 19 17.31 -48.82 -30.17
C SER A 19 16.15 -48.03 -30.76
N LEU A 20 16.14 -47.98 -32.09
CA LEU A 20 15.01 -47.59 -32.91
C LEU A 20 13.93 -48.67 -32.80
N LEU A 21 12.76 -48.31 -32.27
CA LEU A 21 11.52 -49.01 -32.55
C LEU A 21 10.48 -47.97 -32.94
N SER A 22 10.26 -47.86 -34.25
CA SER A 22 9.07 -47.25 -34.84
C SER A 22 7.85 -48.04 -34.37
N GLY A 23 6.96 -47.37 -33.66
CA GLY A 23 5.64 -47.86 -33.32
C GLY A 23 4.66 -46.71 -33.35
N CYS A 24 3.89 -46.62 -34.44
CA CYS A 24 2.70 -45.78 -34.50
C CYS A 24 1.73 -46.22 -33.41
N ASN A 25 1.34 -45.30 -32.53
CA ASN A 25 0.01 -45.37 -31.95
C ASN A 25 -0.52 -43.95 -31.75
N SER A 26 -1.58 -43.67 -32.50
CA SER A 26 -2.38 -42.46 -32.40
C SER A 26 -3.10 -42.44 -31.07
N SER A 27 -2.81 -41.44 -30.25
CA SER A 27 -3.75 -40.95 -29.25
C SER A 27 -3.48 -39.46 -29.07
N ASP A 28 -4.45 -38.69 -29.54
CA ASP A 28 -4.64 -37.26 -29.32
C ASP A 28 -4.27 -36.88 -27.88
N SER A 29 -3.26 -36.04 -27.74
CA SER A 29 -3.07 -35.22 -26.55
C SER A 29 -2.51 -33.89 -27.01
N ASP A 30 -3.42 -32.98 -27.36
CA ASP A 30 -3.16 -31.55 -27.38
C ASP A 30 -2.54 -31.17 -26.03
N GLN A 31 -1.21 -31.07 -25.99
CA GLN A 31 -0.54 -30.25 -25.00
C GLN A 31 -0.74 -28.81 -25.45
N THR A 32 -1.92 -28.26 -25.13
CA THR A 32 -2.06 -26.81 -24.99
C THR A 32 -1.17 -26.41 -23.81
N THR A 33 0.05 -25.98 -24.11
CA THR A 33 0.73 -24.98 -23.28
C THR A 33 -0.31 -23.87 -23.04
N PRO A 34 -0.61 -23.49 -21.79
CA PRO A 34 -1.51 -22.36 -21.59
C PRO A 34 -0.78 -21.13 -22.13
N THR A 35 -1.17 -20.72 -23.34
CA THR A 35 -0.83 -19.41 -23.87
C THR A 35 -1.50 -18.43 -22.91
N THR A 36 -0.71 -17.81 -22.03
CA THR A 36 -1.14 -16.64 -21.30
C THR A 36 -1.53 -15.61 -22.34
N VAL A 37 -2.84 -15.42 -22.53
CA VAL A 37 -3.35 -14.27 -23.25
C VAL A 37 -2.95 -13.08 -22.39
N ASP A 38 -1.96 -12.32 -22.84
CA ASP A 38 -1.63 -11.04 -22.24
C ASP A 38 -2.83 -10.12 -22.50
N THR A 39 -3.64 -9.90 -21.46
CA THR A 39 -4.81 -9.02 -21.53
C THR A 39 -4.43 -7.54 -21.52
N GLY A 40 -3.12 -7.20 -21.58
CA GLY A 40 -2.63 -5.83 -21.47
C GLY A 40 -2.80 -5.22 -20.07
N THR A 41 -3.24 -6.01 -19.09
CA THR A 41 -3.51 -5.55 -17.71
C THR A 41 -2.32 -5.77 -16.78
N ALA A 42 -1.36 -6.61 -17.19
CA ALA A 42 -0.20 -6.93 -16.38
C ALA A 42 0.66 -5.68 -16.17
N LEU A 43 1.06 -5.44 -14.92
CA LEU A 43 1.99 -4.37 -14.61
C LEU A 43 3.40 -4.72 -15.09
N LYS A 44 4.13 -3.73 -15.57
CA LYS A 44 5.49 -3.84 -16.07
C LYS A 44 6.42 -2.95 -15.24
N GLN A 45 7.67 -3.36 -15.08
CA GLN A 45 8.71 -2.48 -14.53
C GLN A 45 9.38 -1.72 -15.68
N PHE A 46 10.12 -0.68 -15.31
CA PHE A 46 11.01 0.01 -16.22
C PHE A 46 12.35 -0.71 -16.28
N ASP A 47 13.00 -0.72 -17.44
CA ASP A 47 14.37 -1.24 -17.55
C ASP A 47 15.37 -0.23 -16.98
N HIS A 48 15.05 1.07 -17.08
CA HIS A 48 15.89 2.19 -16.64
C HIS A 48 15.01 3.37 -16.15
N CYS A 49 15.54 4.17 -15.22
CA CYS A 49 14.78 5.28 -14.61
C CYS A 49 14.38 6.40 -15.60
N ASP A 50 15.12 6.57 -16.70
CA ASP A 50 14.74 7.52 -17.78
C ASP A 50 13.40 7.15 -18.44
N GLU A 51 13.03 5.86 -18.43
CA GLU A 51 11.74 5.42 -18.95
C GLU A 51 10.59 5.83 -18.04
N LEU A 52 10.79 5.87 -16.72
CA LEU A 52 9.80 6.42 -15.78
C LEU A 52 9.55 7.89 -16.07
N LYS A 53 10.61 8.70 -16.24
CA LYS A 53 10.47 10.11 -16.59
C LYS A 53 9.67 10.29 -17.88
N SER A 54 10.06 9.56 -18.92
CA SER A 54 9.40 9.62 -20.23
C SER A 54 7.93 9.18 -20.15
N TYR A 55 7.64 8.14 -19.37
CA TYR A 55 6.29 7.66 -19.11
C TYR A 55 5.45 8.71 -18.39
N LEU A 56 5.97 9.36 -17.36
CA LEU A 56 5.27 10.42 -16.62
C LEU A 56 4.98 11.65 -17.49
N ILE A 57 5.96 12.09 -18.31
CA ILE A 57 5.75 13.20 -19.27
C ILE A 57 4.62 12.86 -20.24
N SER A 58 4.72 11.73 -20.94
CA SER A 58 3.70 11.34 -21.92
C SER A 58 2.32 11.14 -21.30
N THR A 59 2.26 10.61 -20.08
CA THR A 59 1.02 10.46 -19.32
C THR A 59 0.42 11.81 -18.95
N ALA A 60 1.24 12.78 -18.55
CA ALA A 60 0.79 14.13 -18.22
C ALA A 60 0.27 14.88 -19.45
N GLU A 61 1.01 14.84 -20.56
CA GLU A 61 0.58 15.43 -21.84
C GLU A 61 -0.75 14.82 -22.33
N GLN A 62 -0.91 13.51 -22.18
CA GLN A 62 -2.16 12.83 -22.52
C GLN A 62 -3.30 13.23 -21.59
N GLN A 63 -3.05 13.35 -20.29
CA GLN A 63 -4.03 13.82 -19.32
C GLN A 63 -4.49 15.24 -19.65
N ASP A 64 -3.58 16.14 -20.02
CA ASP A 64 -3.91 17.50 -20.44
C ASP A 64 -4.76 17.52 -21.72
N ALA A 65 -4.41 16.70 -22.71
CA ALA A 65 -5.22 16.56 -23.93
C ALA A 65 -6.63 16.02 -23.63
N LEU A 66 -6.76 15.07 -22.71
CA LEU A 66 -8.06 14.55 -22.24
C LEU A 66 -8.87 15.61 -21.50
N LEU A 67 -8.22 16.41 -20.65
CA LEU A 67 -8.84 17.54 -19.95
C LEU A 67 -9.40 18.54 -20.94
N ASP A 68 -8.61 18.94 -21.94
CA ASP A 68 -9.02 19.85 -23.01
C ASP A 68 -10.18 19.26 -23.83
N TYR A 69 -10.12 17.98 -24.16
CA TYR A 69 -11.19 17.28 -24.88
C TYR A 69 -12.50 17.29 -24.10
N VAL A 70 -12.46 16.95 -22.80
CA VAL A 70 -13.62 16.92 -21.91
C VAL A 70 -14.22 18.32 -21.72
N GLN A 71 -13.39 19.36 -21.57
CA GLN A 71 -13.86 20.73 -21.39
C GLN A 71 -14.49 21.33 -22.66
N ASN A 72 -13.95 20.99 -23.83
CA ASN A 72 -14.40 21.55 -25.11
C ASN A 72 -15.46 20.69 -25.83
N SER A 73 -15.66 19.44 -25.42
CA SER A 73 -16.69 18.57 -25.99
C SER A 73 -18.08 18.95 -25.48
N SER A 74 -18.97 19.35 -26.39
CA SER A 74 -20.41 19.58 -26.11
C SER A 74 -21.20 18.29 -25.80
N VAL A 75 -20.51 17.19 -25.53
CA VAL A 75 -21.04 15.81 -25.40
C VAL A 75 -21.39 15.47 -23.94
N ILE A 76 -21.15 16.37 -22.99
CA ILE A 76 -21.51 16.17 -21.58
C ILE A 76 -22.82 16.91 -21.27
N PRO A 77 -23.98 16.22 -21.21
CA PRO A 77 -25.11 16.75 -20.46
C PRO A 77 -24.64 17.03 -19.04
N GLN A 78 -24.90 18.24 -18.52
CA GLN A 78 -24.84 18.54 -17.09
C GLN A 78 -25.98 17.77 -16.38
N GLU A 79 -25.92 16.44 -16.37
CA GLU A 79 -26.76 15.62 -15.51
C GLU A 79 -25.93 15.12 -14.33
N ASP A 80 -26.46 15.45 -13.17
CA ASP A 80 -25.97 15.24 -11.82
C ASP A 80 -25.75 13.73 -11.56
N PHE A 81 -24.49 13.27 -11.51
CA PHE A 81 -24.13 11.92 -11.10
C PHE A 81 -24.27 11.72 -9.56
N SER A 82 -25.37 12.20 -8.98
CA SER A 82 -25.69 12.13 -7.55
C SER A 82 -26.47 10.85 -7.14
N SER A 83 -26.34 9.74 -7.86
CA SER A 83 -26.99 8.48 -7.45
C SER A 83 -25.98 7.47 -6.91
N SER A 84 -25.65 7.63 -5.62
CA SER A 84 -25.10 6.53 -4.81
C SER A 84 -26.16 5.43 -4.64
N PRO A 85 -25.78 4.13 -4.61
CA PRO A 85 -26.72 3.06 -4.31
C PRO A 85 -27.29 3.23 -2.90
N GLU A 86 -28.60 3.00 -2.76
CA GLU A 86 -29.32 3.10 -1.49
C GLU A 86 -28.78 2.11 -0.44
N THR A 87 -28.63 2.61 0.79
CA THR A 87 -28.36 1.81 1.98
C THR A 87 -29.61 1.05 2.43
N ILE A 88 -29.51 -0.28 2.49
CA ILE A 88 -30.51 -1.13 3.16
C ILE A 88 -30.33 -0.94 4.66
N SER A 89 -31.38 -0.46 5.32
CA SER A 89 -31.46 -0.35 6.79
C SER A 89 -32.04 -1.63 7.36
N ASP A 90 -31.34 -2.25 8.32
CA ASP A 90 -31.90 -3.30 9.17
C ASP A 90 -31.89 -2.88 10.64
N SER A 91 -32.98 -3.27 11.30
CA SER A 91 -33.41 -2.85 12.63
C SER A 91 -32.80 -3.70 13.74
N SER A 92 -32.47 -3.03 14.85
CA SER A 92 -31.89 -3.65 16.05
C SER A 92 -32.92 -4.38 16.90
N SER A 93 -32.55 -5.55 17.44
CA SER A 93 -33.18 -6.08 18.65
C SER A 93 -32.22 -6.92 19.51
N GLY A 94 -32.17 -6.55 20.80
CA GLY A 94 -31.94 -7.44 21.95
C GLY A 94 -30.53 -7.97 22.24
N GLN A 95 -29.84 -7.36 23.21
CA GLN A 95 -28.61 -7.91 23.83
C GLN A 95 -28.90 -9.13 24.74
N PRO A 96 -28.07 -10.18 24.65
CA PRO A 96 -27.68 -11.01 25.79
C PRO A 96 -26.33 -10.55 26.36
N ALA A 97 -26.13 -10.73 27.66
CA ALA A 97 -24.83 -10.51 28.32
C ALA A 97 -23.84 -11.63 27.93
N VAL A 98 -22.62 -11.26 27.53
CA VAL A 98 -21.59 -12.21 27.08
C VAL A 98 -20.22 -11.85 27.68
N ASN A 99 -19.59 -12.82 28.35
CA ASN A 99 -18.22 -12.78 28.86
C ASN A 99 -17.20 -13.25 27.81
N SER A 100 -17.26 -12.73 26.58
CA SER A 100 -16.30 -13.05 25.53
C SER A 100 -15.91 -11.79 24.76
N VAL A 101 -14.60 -11.57 24.62
CA VAL A 101 -14.04 -10.51 23.78
C VAL A 101 -14.42 -10.81 22.34
N THR A 102 -15.27 -9.97 21.75
CA THR A 102 -15.49 -9.94 20.30
C THR A 102 -14.62 -8.80 19.76
N GLY A 103 -13.70 -9.11 18.86
CA GLY A 103 -13.02 -8.07 18.08
C GLY A 103 -14.04 -7.24 17.28
N THR A 104 -13.57 -6.17 16.65
CA THR A 104 -14.35 -5.50 15.61
C THR A 104 -14.61 -6.50 14.47
N ASN A 105 -15.74 -6.35 13.76
CA ASN A 105 -16.18 -7.31 12.75
C ASN A 105 -15.22 -7.33 11.53
N ASN A 106 -14.12 -8.08 11.63
CA ASN A 106 -13.13 -8.18 10.56
C ASN A 106 -13.76 -8.87 9.34
N GLN A 107 -13.61 -8.26 8.16
CA GLN A 107 -14.18 -8.78 6.92
C GLN A 107 -13.64 -10.17 6.57
N VAL A 108 -12.38 -10.46 6.94
CA VAL A 108 -11.71 -11.73 6.68
C VAL A 108 -11.03 -12.23 7.96
N ALA A 109 -11.21 -13.51 8.28
CA ALA A 109 -10.58 -14.12 9.45
C ALA A 109 -9.05 -14.02 9.36
N GLY A 110 -8.41 -13.51 10.41
CA GLY A 110 -6.95 -13.35 10.49
C GLY A 110 -6.39 -12.12 9.76
N VAL A 111 -7.27 -11.30 9.15
CA VAL A 111 -6.92 -9.98 8.63
C VAL A 111 -7.59 -8.95 9.52
N ASP A 112 -6.82 -8.04 10.08
CA ASP A 112 -7.31 -6.95 10.90
C ASP A 112 -7.36 -5.64 10.11
N GLU A 113 -8.40 -4.84 10.35
CA GLU A 113 -8.62 -3.54 9.70
C GLU A 113 -8.21 -2.41 10.64
N ALA A 114 -7.61 -1.35 10.10
CA ALA A 114 -7.21 -0.23 10.93
C ALA A 114 -8.48 0.49 11.45
N ASP A 115 -8.59 0.66 12.77
CA ASP A 115 -9.77 1.29 13.39
C ASP A 115 -9.30 2.31 14.46
N PHE A 116 -10.17 3.24 14.84
CA PHE A 116 -9.86 4.22 15.89
C PHE A 116 -9.89 3.62 17.30
N VAL A 117 -10.32 2.36 17.45
CA VAL A 117 -10.37 1.64 18.73
C VAL A 117 -9.88 0.19 18.59
N LYS A 118 -9.05 -0.26 19.54
CA LYS A 118 -8.64 -1.67 19.71
C LYS A 118 -8.69 -2.09 21.17
N THR A 119 -8.71 -3.39 21.43
CA THR A 119 -8.67 -3.93 22.79
C THR A 119 -7.93 -5.26 22.83
N ASN A 120 -7.27 -5.55 23.95
CA ASN A 120 -6.72 -6.86 24.28
C ASN A 120 -7.53 -7.59 25.36
N GLY A 121 -8.72 -7.09 25.70
CA GLY A 121 -9.62 -7.64 26.72
C GLY A 121 -9.47 -6.98 28.10
N ASP A 122 -8.25 -6.64 28.51
CA ASP A 122 -7.99 -5.93 29.78
C ASP A 122 -7.97 -4.42 29.61
N TYR A 123 -7.43 -3.97 28.47
CA TYR A 123 -7.28 -2.57 28.10
C TYR A 123 -7.96 -2.26 26.77
N THR A 124 -8.43 -1.02 26.63
CA THR A 124 -8.94 -0.45 25.38
C THR A 124 -8.07 0.73 24.99
N TYR A 125 -7.65 0.74 23.72
CA TYR A 125 -6.83 1.75 23.08
C TYR A 125 -7.73 2.53 22.14
N LEU A 126 -7.84 3.85 22.33
CA LEU A 126 -8.81 4.69 21.65
C LEU A 126 -8.14 5.96 21.14
N LEU A 127 -8.35 6.29 19.86
CA LEU A 127 -8.03 7.60 19.32
C LEU A 127 -9.20 8.55 19.59
N SER A 128 -8.95 9.63 20.33
CA SER A 128 -9.97 10.63 20.65
C SER A 128 -9.34 12.01 20.81
N GLY A 129 -9.81 12.97 20.01
CA GLY A 129 -9.42 14.38 20.11
C GLY A 129 -7.91 14.60 19.97
N GLY A 130 -7.26 13.96 19.00
CA GLY A 130 -5.81 14.07 18.78
C GLY A 130 -4.94 13.28 19.76
N ASN A 131 -5.53 12.39 20.56
CA ASN A 131 -4.80 11.61 21.56
C ASN A 131 -5.02 10.11 21.38
N LEU A 132 -4.00 9.31 21.69
CA LEU A 132 -4.15 7.92 22.10
C LEU A 132 -4.53 7.90 23.59
N VAL A 133 -5.70 7.36 23.90
CA VAL A 133 -6.20 7.16 25.25
C VAL A 133 -6.20 5.68 25.55
N ILE A 134 -5.55 5.27 26.64
CA ILE A 134 -5.55 3.88 27.09
C ILE A 134 -6.38 3.77 28.35
N LEU A 135 -7.41 2.93 28.28
CA LEU A 135 -8.35 2.69 29.36
C LEU A 135 -8.13 1.27 29.90
N GLN A 136 -8.12 1.13 31.23
CA GLN A 136 -8.43 -0.15 31.86
C GLN A 136 -9.93 -0.39 31.70
N THR A 137 -10.33 -1.47 31.06
CA THR A 137 -11.74 -1.80 30.81
C THR A 137 -12.18 -3.08 31.49
N TRP A 138 -11.24 -3.91 31.95
CA TRP A 138 -11.51 -5.07 32.80
C TRP A 138 -10.58 -5.12 34.02
N PRO A 139 -11.09 -5.54 35.20
CA PRO A 139 -12.50 -5.74 35.52
C PRO A 139 -13.28 -4.41 35.55
N ALA A 140 -14.58 -4.46 35.24
CA ALA A 140 -15.40 -3.26 34.98
C ALA A 140 -15.49 -2.29 36.18
N ASP A 141 -15.40 -2.78 37.41
CA ASP A 141 -15.41 -1.97 38.64
C ASP A 141 -14.10 -1.22 38.90
N GLN A 142 -13.04 -1.54 38.14
CA GLN A 142 -11.75 -0.86 38.15
C GLN A 142 -11.52 -0.05 36.87
N SER A 143 -12.57 0.18 36.07
CA SER A 143 -12.40 0.90 34.80
C SER A 143 -11.96 2.34 35.04
N GLN A 144 -10.87 2.74 34.38
CA GLN A 144 -10.25 4.05 34.51
C GLN A 144 -9.39 4.37 33.29
N GLU A 145 -9.18 5.66 33.03
CA GLU A 145 -8.15 6.12 32.09
C GLU A 145 -6.77 5.96 32.75
N LEU A 146 -5.87 5.24 32.08
CA LEU A 146 -4.50 5.00 32.54
C LEU A 146 -3.53 6.01 31.96
N SER A 147 -3.68 6.32 30.68
CA SER A 147 -2.83 7.29 30.00
C SER A 147 -3.57 8.01 28.87
N ARG A 148 -3.00 9.17 28.53
CA ARG A 148 -3.38 10.01 27.41
C ARG A 148 -2.10 10.53 26.79
N THR A 149 -1.82 10.11 25.58
CA THR A 149 -0.64 10.51 24.81
C THR A 149 -1.12 11.32 23.61
N GLU A 150 -0.62 12.54 23.50
CA GLU A 150 -0.85 13.37 22.32
C GLU A 150 -0.22 12.72 21.10
N ILE A 151 -0.95 12.71 19.99
CA ILE A 151 -0.48 12.17 18.71
C ILE A 151 -0.49 13.32 17.72
N ASP A 152 0.66 13.56 17.11
CA ASP A 152 0.78 14.58 16.08
C ASP A 152 -0.17 14.31 14.92
N GLY A 153 -0.78 15.40 14.41
CA GLY A 153 -1.69 15.32 13.30
C GLY A 153 -3.15 15.11 13.69
N THR A 154 -3.89 14.54 12.75
CA THR A 154 -5.24 14.04 12.96
C THR A 154 -5.20 12.51 12.91
N PRO A 155 -5.17 11.83 14.06
CA PRO A 155 -5.14 10.37 14.11
C PRO A 155 -6.36 9.77 13.42
N ARG A 156 -6.12 8.77 12.57
CA ARG A 156 -7.14 8.13 11.73
C ARG A 156 -7.51 6.76 12.23
N ALA A 157 -6.50 5.95 12.51
CA ALA A 157 -6.67 4.56 12.89
C ALA A 157 -5.43 4.04 13.63
N LEU A 158 -5.60 2.91 14.31
CA LEU A 158 -4.55 2.23 15.04
C LEU A 158 -4.62 0.71 14.87
N PHE A 159 -3.46 0.07 15.04
CA PHE A 159 -3.33 -1.35 15.30
C PHE A 159 -2.71 -1.57 16.68
N LEU A 160 -3.06 -2.69 17.29
CA LEU A 160 -2.44 -3.19 18.51
C LEU A 160 -1.90 -4.59 18.22
N SER A 161 -0.60 -4.79 18.41
CA SER A 161 0.04 -6.09 18.27
C SER A 161 1.03 -6.30 19.42
N GLY A 162 0.74 -7.27 20.28
CA GLY A 162 1.48 -7.44 21.54
C GLY A 162 1.48 -6.16 22.36
N ASP A 163 2.67 -5.63 22.63
CA ASP A 163 2.88 -4.39 23.38
C ASP A 163 3.18 -3.18 22.47
N VAL A 164 2.89 -3.26 21.17
CA VAL A 164 3.11 -2.17 20.22
C VAL A 164 1.78 -1.63 19.72
N VAL A 165 1.59 -0.32 19.86
CA VAL A 165 0.51 0.43 19.22
C VAL A 165 1.09 1.15 18.01
N TRP A 166 0.54 0.85 16.84
CA TRP A 166 0.84 1.54 15.59
C TRP A 166 -0.31 2.51 15.32
N VAL A 167 -0.03 3.80 15.15
CA VAL A 167 -1.04 4.84 14.89
C VAL A 167 -0.72 5.52 13.56
N VAL A 168 -1.72 5.71 12.72
CA VAL A 168 -1.60 6.53 11.50
C VAL A 168 -2.40 7.82 11.62
N SER A 169 -1.80 8.92 11.20
CA SER A 169 -2.33 10.27 11.26
C SER A 169 -2.22 10.98 9.92
N ASP A 170 -3.22 11.81 9.61
CA ASP A 170 -3.10 12.84 8.57
C ASP A 170 -2.30 14.03 9.12
N LEU A 171 -1.39 14.55 8.30
CA LEU A 171 -0.58 15.73 8.58
C LEU A 171 -0.84 16.80 7.53
N TYR A 172 -1.20 18.02 7.96
CA TYR A 172 -1.49 19.14 7.05
C TYR A 172 -0.52 20.29 7.32
N GLN A 173 0.35 20.62 6.35
CA GLN A 173 1.45 21.58 6.51
C GLN A 173 1.00 22.90 7.18
N GLN A 174 -0.16 23.43 6.80
CA GLN A 174 -0.69 24.69 7.30
C GLN A 174 -1.16 24.65 8.76
N SER A 175 -1.41 23.45 9.31
CA SER A 175 -2.02 23.25 10.63
C SER A 175 -1.05 22.93 11.75
N PHE A 176 0.22 22.61 11.46
CA PHE A 176 1.22 22.33 12.51
C PHE A 176 2.52 23.12 12.27
N PRO A 177 2.64 24.38 12.74
CA PRO A 177 3.90 25.13 12.69
C PRO A 177 5.09 24.39 13.34
N GLN A 178 4.80 23.44 14.24
CA GLN A 178 5.73 22.51 14.89
C GLN A 178 6.27 21.41 13.95
N PHE A 179 5.84 21.36 12.68
CA PHE A 179 6.43 20.50 11.63
C PHE A 179 7.94 20.72 11.51
N GLU A 180 8.40 21.97 11.64
CA GLU A 180 9.83 22.31 11.61
C GLU A 180 10.61 21.78 12.83
N GLU A 181 9.92 21.51 13.96
CA GLU A 181 10.56 21.19 15.24
C GLU A 181 10.47 19.69 15.58
N SER A 182 9.38 19.01 15.21
CA SER A 182 9.21 17.56 15.40
C SER A 182 10.00 16.72 14.39
N LEU A 183 10.36 17.30 13.25
CA LEU A 183 11.10 16.65 12.17
C LEU A 183 12.06 17.68 11.60
N ALA A 184 13.28 17.70 12.10
CA ALA A 184 14.36 18.48 11.50
C ALA A 184 14.81 17.85 10.15
N VAL A 185 13.86 17.58 9.24
CA VAL A 185 14.08 16.95 7.94
C VAL A 185 13.78 17.92 6.80
N ASP A 186 14.65 17.92 5.79
CA ASP A 186 14.47 18.51 4.46
C ASP A 186 13.37 17.79 3.61
N ILE A 187 12.26 17.33 4.18
CA ILE A 187 11.09 16.90 3.38
C ILE A 187 10.14 18.08 3.30
N ALA A 188 10.33 18.92 2.28
CA ALA A 188 9.33 19.92 1.92
C ALA A 188 8.14 19.21 1.26
N PRO A 189 6.92 19.28 1.83
CA PRO A 189 5.75 18.71 1.19
C PRO A 189 5.53 19.32 -0.20
N ARG A 190 5.59 18.51 -1.26
CA ARG A 190 5.08 18.93 -2.58
C ARG A 190 3.56 19.04 -2.59
N THR A 191 2.89 18.38 -1.65
CA THR A 191 1.44 18.47 -1.46
C THR A 191 1.10 18.84 -0.02
N ASN A 192 0.05 19.64 0.19
CA ASN A 192 -0.34 20.15 1.53
C ASN A 192 -0.76 19.06 2.55
N GLN A 193 -0.68 17.77 2.21
CA GLN A 193 -1.06 16.65 3.05
C GLN A 193 0.02 15.57 3.05
N MET A 194 0.40 15.09 4.23
CA MET A 194 1.31 13.97 4.47
C MET A 194 0.64 12.93 5.38
N THR A 195 1.29 11.77 5.51
CA THR A 195 0.89 10.71 6.44
C THR A 195 1.99 10.50 7.46
N LYS A 196 1.62 10.43 8.75
CA LYS A 196 2.54 10.04 9.82
C LYS A 196 2.12 8.73 10.45
N VAL A 197 3.12 7.91 10.70
CA VAL A 197 3.02 6.68 11.44
C VAL A 197 3.80 6.86 12.75
N THR A 198 3.13 6.60 13.87
CA THR A 198 3.71 6.67 15.22
C THR A 198 3.62 5.29 15.86
N LEU A 199 4.76 4.73 16.27
CA LEU A 199 4.80 3.48 17.02
C LEU A 199 5.09 3.77 18.49
N LEU A 200 4.23 3.27 19.37
CA LEU A 200 4.38 3.37 20.82
C LEU A 200 4.53 1.98 21.43
N GLN A 201 5.52 1.81 22.30
CA GLN A 201 5.61 0.70 23.23
C GLN A 201 4.66 0.95 24.41
N VAL A 202 3.79 -0.02 24.70
CA VAL A 202 2.76 0.05 25.75
C VAL A 202 2.87 -1.10 26.77
N THR A 203 4.07 -1.63 26.99
CA THR A 203 4.34 -2.64 28.04
C THR A 203 3.90 -2.16 29.43
N ASP A 204 4.00 -0.84 29.69
CA ASP A 204 3.24 -0.18 30.75
C ASP A 204 2.14 0.69 30.11
N PRO A 205 0.86 0.28 30.18
CA PRO A 205 -0.26 1.04 29.62
C PRO A 205 -0.45 2.44 30.25
N ALA A 206 0.10 2.68 31.45
CA ALA A 206 0.08 4.00 32.09
C ALA A 206 1.20 4.93 31.59
N GLN A 207 2.21 4.40 30.89
CA GLN A 207 3.34 5.17 30.37
C GLN A 207 3.74 4.71 28.95
N PRO A 208 2.95 5.02 27.91
CA PRO A 208 3.34 4.76 26.53
C PRO A 208 4.66 5.45 26.17
N VAL A 209 5.55 4.72 25.51
CA VAL A 209 6.87 5.22 25.07
C VAL A 209 6.92 5.26 23.56
N LEU A 210 7.19 6.43 23.00
CA LEU A 210 7.43 6.61 21.57
C LEU A 210 8.73 5.89 21.15
N ILE A 211 8.64 4.95 20.20
CA ILE A 211 9.79 4.16 19.75
C ILE A 211 10.17 4.40 18.29
N ARG A 212 9.24 4.84 17.44
CA ARG A 212 9.51 5.17 16.05
C ARG A 212 8.48 6.15 15.49
N GLU A 213 8.94 7.02 14.62
CA GLU A 213 8.09 7.92 13.84
C GLU A 213 8.52 7.87 12.37
N THR A 214 7.55 7.65 11.49
CA THR A 214 7.77 7.66 10.05
C THR A 214 6.81 8.65 9.41
N ILE A 215 7.32 9.49 8.52
CA ILE A 215 6.51 10.44 7.76
C ILE A 215 6.70 10.19 6.30
N LEU A 216 5.57 10.20 5.61
CA LEU A 216 5.45 9.84 4.23
C LEU A 216 4.91 11.07 3.51
N GLU A 217 5.60 11.46 2.45
CA GLU A 217 5.13 12.46 1.50
C GLU A 217 4.02 11.85 0.63
N SER A 218 2.92 11.47 1.26
CA SER A 218 1.81 10.73 0.67
C SER A 218 0.57 10.86 1.54
N ARG A 219 -0.59 10.64 0.95
CA ARG A 219 -1.89 10.60 1.61
C ARG A 219 -2.27 9.18 2.00
N TYR A 220 -2.79 9.02 3.22
CA TYR A 220 -3.33 7.75 3.71
C TYR A 220 -4.53 7.30 2.88
N VAL A 221 -4.52 6.04 2.45
CA VAL A 221 -5.65 5.39 1.78
C VAL A 221 -6.31 4.39 2.72
N ASP A 222 -5.54 3.39 3.15
CA ASP A 222 -6.04 2.30 3.99
C ASP A 222 -4.87 1.56 4.66
N ALA A 223 -5.16 0.69 5.63
CA ALA A 223 -4.17 -0.23 6.17
C ALA A 223 -4.81 -1.57 6.61
N ARG A 224 -4.05 -2.65 6.44
CA ARG A 224 -4.44 -4.01 6.85
C ARG A 224 -3.32 -4.63 7.65
N MET A 225 -3.66 -5.31 8.74
CA MET A 225 -2.69 -6.09 9.50
C MET A 225 -2.97 -7.58 9.32
N VAL A 226 -1.94 -8.35 8.98
CA VAL A 226 -2.00 -9.81 8.99
C VAL A 226 -0.94 -10.29 9.97
N GLU A 227 -1.38 -11.07 10.96
CA GLU A 227 -0.54 -11.45 12.10
C GLU A 227 0.07 -10.22 12.80
N GLN A 228 1.37 -9.98 12.65
CA GLN A 228 2.09 -8.84 13.22
C GLN A 228 2.61 -7.88 12.13
N GLN A 229 2.25 -8.10 10.87
CA GLN A 229 2.68 -7.27 9.75
C GLN A 229 1.57 -6.28 9.37
N VAL A 230 1.87 -4.99 9.40
CA VAL A 230 0.97 -3.95 8.89
C VAL A 230 1.36 -3.61 7.45
N TYR A 231 0.37 -3.63 6.56
CA TYR A 231 0.46 -3.15 5.20
C TYR A 231 -0.30 -1.84 5.11
N LEU A 232 0.45 -0.74 5.07
CA LEU A 232 -0.07 0.62 4.90
C LEU A 232 -0.14 0.95 3.42
N ILE A 233 -1.26 1.48 2.96
CA ILE A 233 -1.47 1.92 1.59
C ILE A 233 -1.55 3.44 1.59
N VAL A 234 -0.65 4.06 0.83
CA VAL A 234 -0.61 5.51 0.63
C VAL A 234 -0.61 5.84 -0.85
N THR A 235 -1.03 7.06 -1.17
CA THR A 235 -0.97 7.61 -2.53
C THR A 235 -0.25 8.95 -2.54
N ALA A 236 0.55 9.19 -3.57
CA ALA A 236 1.19 10.47 -3.79
C ALA A 236 1.01 10.91 -5.25
N GLN A 237 0.79 12.20 -5.45
CA GLN A 237 0.81 12.81 -6.78
C GLN A 237 2.20 13.39 -7.04
N PHE A 238 2.69 13.23 -8.25
CA PHE A 238 3.93 13.86 -8.67
C PHE A 238 3.72 15.36 -8.93
N ASP A 239 4.63 16.20 -8.46
CA ASP A 239 4.78 17.55 -9.04
C ASP A 239 5.62 17.42 -10.31
N LEU A 240 4.94 17.36 -11.46
CA LEU A 240 5.59 17.19 -12.76
C LEU A 240 6.06 18.52 -13.37
N SER A 241 5.78 19.66 -12.75
CA SER A 241 6.13 20.98 -13.29
C SER A 241 7.62 21.10 -13.66
N PRO A 242 8.59 20.67 -12.81
CA PRO A 242 10.01 20.76 -13.15
C PRO A 242 10.40 19.95 -14.39
N VAL A 243 9.83 18.75 -14.53
CA VAL A 243 10.11 17.86 -15.67
C VAL A 243 9.42 18.32 -16.95
N LEU A 244 8.24 18.94 -16.85
CA LEU A 244 7.52 19.48 -18.02
C LEU A 244 8.16 20.79 -18.53
N GLU A 245 8.71 21.61 -17.63
CA GLU A 245 9.38 22.87 -17.99
C GLU A 245 10.79 22.66 -18.57
N ASP A 246 11.58 21.74 -18.00
CA ASP A 246 12.94 21.41 -18.46
C ASP A 246 13.24 19.90 -18.34
N PRO A 247 12.76 19.08 -19.29
CA PRO A 247 12.88 17.61 -19.21
C PRO A 247 14.32 17.11 -19.30
N GLU A 248 15.24 17.90 -19.85
CA GLU A 248 16.65 17.50 -20.00
C GLU A 248 17.42 17.63 -18.68
N SER A 249 17.11 18.64 -17.85
CA SER A 249 17.83 18.88 -16.59
C SER A 249 17.18 18.23 -15.37
N ALA A 250 15.89 17.90 -15.44
CA ALA A 250 15.17 17.34 -14.32
C ALA A 250 15.49 15.85 -14.10
N GLU A 251 15.85 15.53 -12.85
CA GLU A 251 16.18 14.19 -12.37
C GLU A 251 14.91 13.50 -11.85
N VAL A 252 14.66 12.27 -12.31
CA VAL A 252 13.43 11.55 -11.96
C VAL A 252 13.36 11.18 -10.48
N ASP A 253 14.51 10.94 -9.84
CA ASP A 253 14.57 10.59 -8.42
C ASP A 253 14.11 11.74 -7.53
N GLU A 254 14.30 12.99 -7.97
CA GLU A 254 13.80 14.17 -7.27
C GLU A 254 12.26 14.25 -7.33
N LEU A 255 11.62 13.56 -8.27
CA LEU A 255 10.16 13.45 -8.35
C LEU A 255 9.58 12.37 -7.42
N LEU A 256 10.37 11.39 -7.00
CA LEU A 256 9.83 10.24 -6.27
C LEU A 256 9.36 10.65 -4.86
N PRO A 257 8.18 10.18 -4.39
CA PRO A 257 7.72 10.41 -3.03
C PRO A 257 8.76 9.94 -2.03
N THR A 258 8.97 10.73 -0.98
CA THR A 258 9.97 10.45 0.04
C THR A 258 9.35 10.07 1.38
N LEU A 259 10.15 9.43 2.22
CA LEU A 259 9.85 9.20 3.61
C LEU A 259 10.99 9.68 4.50
N ALA A 260 10.63 10.19 5.69
CA ALA A 260 11.52 10.40 6.82
C ALA A 260 11.23 9.36 7.89
N ASP A 261 12.26 8.71 8.41
CA ASP A 261 12.11 7.69 9.45
C ASP A 261 13.06 7.93 10.62
N ASN A 262 12.50 8.04 11.81
CA ASN A 262 13.22 8.16 13.08
C ASN A 262 12.96 6.93 13.93
N THR A 263 13.94 6.02 14.00
CA THR A 263 13.88 4.79 14.81
C THR A 263 14.40 4.98 16.25
N ALA A 264 14.79 6.20 16.63
CA ALA A 264 15.28 6.51 17.97
C ALA A 264 14.90 7.94 18.42
N PRO A 265 13.59 8.30 18.44
CA PRO A 265 13.15 9.65 18.73
C PRO A 265 13.54 10.12 20.14
N SER A 266 13.70 9.20 21.11
CA SER A 266 14.12 9.51 22.48
C SER A 266 15.57 9.98 22.61
N THR A 267 16.43 9.74 21.62
CA THR A 267 17.86 10.07 21.69
C THR A 267 18.25 11.33 20.92
N SER A 268 17.26 12.12 20.47
CA SER A 268 17.49 13.28 19.59
C SER A 268 18.30 12.92 18.35
N THR A 269 18.15 11.69 17.86
CA THR A 269 18.76 11.24 16.62
C THR A 269 17.99 11.82 15.45
N GLU A 270 18.72 12.40 14.50
CA GLU A 270 18.10 12.93 13.29
C GLU A 270 17.46 11.81 12.47
N PRO A 271 16.26 12.02 11.94
CA PRO A 271 15.61 11.10 11.02
C PRO A 271 16.45 10.85 9.76
N THR A 272 16.31 9.66 9.20
CA THR A 272 16.86 9.31 7.88
C THR A 272 15.82 9.63 6.80
N THR A 273 16.27 10.07 5.61
CA THR A 273 15.39 10.36 4.47
C THR A 273 15.73 9.45 3.30
N SER A 274 14.70 8.93 2.62
CA SER A 274 14.86 8.11 1.43
C SER A 274 13.61 8.20 0.53
N VAL A 275 13.72 7.79 -0.73
CA VAL A 275 12.54 7.59 -1.58
C VAL A 275 11.74 6.39 -1.08
N ILE A 276 10.41 6.46 -1.15
CA ILE A 276 9.52 5.37 -0.75
C ILE A 276 9.80 4.12 -1.61
N CYS A 277 10.01 4.31 -2.91
CA CYS A 277 10.36 3.26 -3.86
C CYS A 277 11.26 3.84 -4.94
N GLY A 278 12.38 3.17 -5.22
CA GLY A 278 13.26 3.54 -6.32
C GLY A 278 12.56 3.38 -7.68
N CYS A 279 12.95 4.19 -8.66
CA CYS A 279 12.39 4.22 -10.01
C CYS A 279 12.43 2.86 -10.72
N ASP A 280 13.44 2.04 -10.46
CA ASP A 280 13.64 0.69 -10.99
C ASP A 280 12.66 -0.34 -10.42
N ALA A 281 12.08 -0.06 -9.25
CA ALA A 281 11.15 -0.96 -8.56
C ALA A 281 9.67 -0.56 -8.72
N VAL A 282 9.40 0.60 -9.34
CA VAL A 282 8.03 1.07 -9.62
C VAL A 282 7.43 0.25 -10.76
N TYR A 283 6.24 -0.28 -10.53
CA TYR A 283 5.43 -0.91 -11.57
C TYR A 283 4.52 0.11 -12.25
N ARG A 284 4.30 -0.07 -13.54
CA ARG A 284 3.37 0.74 -14.32
C ARG A 284 2.36 -0.12 -15.08
N PRO A 285 1.14 0.38 -15.31
CA PRO A 285 0.24 -0.27 -16.26
C PRO A 285 0.76 -0.10 -17.70
N GLU A 286 0.26 -0.95 -18.59
CA GLU A 286 0.55 -0.83 -20.03
C GLU A 286 -0.14 0.41 -20.62
N THR A 287 -1.42 0.59 -20.29
CA THR A 287 -2.18 1.80 -20.58
C THR A 287 -2.10 2.72 -19.38
N ALA A 288 -1.63 3.95 -19.60
CA ALA A 288 -1.55 4.94 -18.55
C ALA A 288 -2.95 5.29 -17.99
N ASN A 289 -3.02 5.48 -16.67
CA ASN A 289 -4.27 5.78 -15.96
C ASN A 289 -4.04 6.75 -14.79
N GLY A 290 -3.01 7.60 -14.92
CA GLY A 290 -2.70 8.62 -13.92
C GLY A 290 -1.21 8.90 -13.75
N THR A 291 -0.93 10.08 -13.21
CA THR A 291 0.40 10.59 -12.87
C THR A 291 0.69 10.50 -11.36
N GLY A 292 0.00 9.60 -10.66
CA GLY A 292 0.20 9.36 -9.24
C GLY A 292 0.89 8.04 -8.96
N THR A 293 1.10 7.79 -7.68
CA THR A 293 1.54 6.50 -7.16
C THR A 293 0.55 5.96 -6.16
N MET A 294 0.49 4.63 -6.07
CA MET A 294 -0.03 3.91 -4.92
C MET A 294 1.08 3.01 -4.39
N SER A 295 1.41 3.17 -3.11
CA SER A 295 2.50 2.45 -2.46
C SER A 295 1.96 1.61 -1.31
N ILE A 296 2.36 0.34 -1.26
CA ILE A 296 2.13 -0.57 -0.13
C ILE A 296 3.41 -0.58 0.69
N LEU A 297 3.34 -0.14 1.95
CA LEU A 297 4.46 -0.15 2.89
C LEU A 297 4.23 -1.22 3.97
N GLY A 298 5.24 -2.06 4.20
CA GLY A 298 5.23 -3.11 5.21
C GLY A 298 5.95 -2.68 6.50
N PHE A 299 5.25 -2.74 7.63
CA PHE A 299 5.79 -2.57 8.97
C PHE A 299 5.69 -3.88 9.75
N ASP A 300 6.81 -4.32 10.34
CA ASP A 300 6.86 -5.50 11.22
C ASP A 300 6.68 -5.06 12.67
N LEU A 301 5.53 -5.34 13.28
CA LEU A 301 5.27 -5.00 14.68
C LEU A 301 5.89 -6.00 15.67
N ALA A 302 6.34 -7.17 15.21
CA ALA A 302 7.14 -8.08 16.03
C ALA A 302 8.61 -7.60 16.14
N ASN A 303 9.08 -6.87 15.13
CA ASN A 303 10.35 -6.14 15.14
C ASN A 303 10.16 -4.67 14.70
N PRO A 304 9.61 -3.80 15.56
CA PRO A 304 9.14 -2.46 15.19
C PRO A 304 10.21 -1.51 14.65
N LEU A 305 11.49 -1.86 14.81
CA LEU A 305 12.65 -1.10 14.32
C LEU A 305 13.25 -1.69 13.03
N ALA A 306 12.64 -2.72 12.43
CA ALA A 306 13.05 -3.27 11.15
C ALA A 306 12.88 -2.26 10.01
N ASP A 307 13.62 -2.45 8.92
CA ASP A 307 13.48 -1.64 7.71
C ASP A 307 12.06 -1.76 7.15
N ILE A 308 11.53 -0.63 6.66
CA ILE A 308 10.22 -0.60 6.00
C ILE A 308 10.41 -1.15 4.58
N SER A 309 9.59 -2.13 4.21
CA SER A 309 9.53 -2.61 2.83
C SER A 309 8.47 -1.85 2.06
N SER A 310 8.63 -1.72 0.74
CA SER A 310 7.66 -1.05 -0.11
C SER A 310 7.49 -1.73 -1.46
N GLN A 311 6.30 -1.57 -2.04
CA GLN A 311 6.02 -1.86 -3.43
C GLN A 311 5.11 -0.77 -3.98
N THR A 312 5.54 -0.11 -5.05
CA THR A 312 4.81 1.00 -5.66
C THR A 312 4.31 0.65 -7.06
N ILE A 313 3.10 1.08 -7.37
CA ILE A 313 2.54 1.09 -8.71
C ILE A 313 2.20 2.53 -9.12
N LEU A 314 2.28 2.84 -10.42
CA LEU A 314 1.73 4.06 -10.98
C LEU A 314 0.22 3.94 -11.09
N GLY A 315 -0.49 4.96 -10.59
CA GLY A 315 -1.94 5.01 -10.57
C GLY A 315 -2.45 6.04 -9.56
N ASN A 316 -3.59 6.66 -9.87
CA ASN A 316 -4.17 7.74 -9.07
C ASN A 316 -5.01 7.24 -7.88
N SER A 317 -5.72 6.14 -8.06
CA SER A 317 -6.69 5.68 -7.07
C SER A 317 -6.91 4.16 -7.15
N GLY A 318 -7.40 3.61 -6.05
CA GLY A 318 -7.81 2.22 -5.99
C GLY A 318 -8.46 1.87 -4.66
N MET A 319 -9.30 0.84 -4.68
CA MET A 319 -9.86 0.21 -3.49
C MET A 319 -8.97 -0.94 -3.06
N VAL A 320 -8.83 -1.12 -1.74
CA VAL A 320 -7.96 -2.14 -1.16
C VAL A 320 -8.80 -3.26 -0.56
N TYR A 321 -8.44 -4.50 -0.89
CA TYR A 321 -8.92 -5.70 -0.21
C TYR A 321 -7.75 -6.59 0.18
N ALA A 322 -7.82 -7.25 1.34
CA ALA A 322 -6.77 -8.17 1.78
C ALA A 322 -7.35 -9.49 2.28
N SER A 323 -6.61 -10.55 1.98
CA SER A 323 -6.72 -11.89 2.56
C SER A 323 -5.47 -12.15 3.41
N GLN A 324 -5.36 -13.31 4.06
CA GLN A 324 -4.17 -13.64 4.85
C GLN A 324 -2.86 -13.63 4.03
N GLU A 325 -2.93 -14.01 2.75
CA GLU A 325 -1.72 -14.18 1.93
C GLU A 325 -1.56 -13.12 0.85
N ASN A 326 -2.62 -12.35 0.56
CA ASN A 326 -2.64 -11.48 -0.63
C ASN A 326 -3.41 -10.20 -0.37
N LEU A 327 -2.91 -9.11 -0.96
CA LEU A 327 -3.57 -7.82 -1.06
C LEU A 327 -3.94 -7.57 -2.52
N TYR A 328 -5.08 -6.93 -2.72
CA TYR A 328 -5.63 -6.59 -4.02
C TYR A 328 -5.87 -5.08 -4.06
N ILE A 329 -5.38 -4.43 -5.11
CA ILE A 329 -5.71 -3.04 -5.45
C ILE A 329 -6.60 -3.10 -6.68
N ALA A 330 -7.85 -2.67 -6.53
CA ALA A 330 -8.80 -2.51 -7.62
C ALA A 330 -8.83 -1.04 -8.05
N SER A 331 -8.26 -0.72 -9.20
CA SER A 331 -8.15 0.62 -9.76
C SER A 331 -9.15 0.78 -10.92
N ILE A 332 -9.91 1.86 -10.86
CA ILE A 332 -10.78 2.28 -11.97
C ILE A 332 -10.08 3.37 -12.77
N GLN A 333 -10.40 3.48 -14.05
CA GLN A 333 -10.08 4.68 -14.83
C GLN A 333 -10.80 5.87 -14.18
N ASP A 334 -10.07 6.93 -13.84
CA ASP A 334 -10.71 8.12 -13.29
C ASP A 334 -11.52 8.87 -14.35
N HIS A 335 -12.15 9.98 -13.94
CA HIS A 335 -13.09 10.72 -14.77
C HIS A 335 -12.51 11.20 -16.10
N HIS A 336 -11.19 11.41 -16.22
CA HIS A 336 -10.57 11.87 -17.46
C HIS A 336 -10.16 10.70 -18.35
N TRP A 337 -9.52 9.68 -17.77
CA TRP A 337 -9.05 8.50 -18.50
C TRP A 337 -10.20 7.67 -19.09
N LEU A 338 -11.40 7.74 -18.51
CA LEU A 338 -12.62 7.14 -19.07
C LEU A 338 -12.94 7.61 -20.49
N TRP A 339 -12.53 8.82 -20.88
CA TRP A 339 -12.83 9.40 -22.19
C TRP A 339 -11.79 9.08 -23.26
N GLN A 340 -10.68 8.44 -22.89
CA GLN A 340 -9.62 8.08 -23.83
C GLN A 340 -10.13 7.27 -25.02
N PRO A 341 -10.97 6.22 -24.85
CA PRO A 341 -11.51 5.47 -25.98
C PRO A 341 -12.26 6.35 -27.00
N LEU A 342 -13.06 7.33 -26.54
CA LEU A 342 -13.76 8.24 -27.46
C LEU A 342 -12.79 9.15 -28.21
N MET A 343 -11.76 9.65 -27.53
CA MET A 343 -10.73 10.48 -28.16
C MET A 343 -9.95 9.70 -29.23
N ASP A 344 -9.76 8.40 -29.00
CA ASP A 344 -9.13 7.46 -29.95
C ASP A 344 -10.08 7.00 -31.07
N GLY A 345 -11.35 7.42 -31.04
CA GLY A 345 -12.34 7.22 -32.09
C GLY A 345 -13.36 6.11 -31.85
N GLU A 346 -13.44 5.56 -30.63
CA GLU A 346 -14.47 4.60 -30.24
C GLU A 346 -15.84 5.26 -30.03
N GLU A 347 -16.91 4.50 -30.25
CA GLU A 347 -18.28 5.03 -30.17
C GLU A 347 -18.74 5.30 -28.73
N HIS A 348 -18.26 4.51 -27.76
CA HIS A 348 -18.65 4.56 -26.36
C HIS A 348 -17.46 4.27 -25.44
N PRO A 349 -17.42 4.86 -24.23
CA PRO A 349 -16.42 4.46 -23.26
C PRO A 349 -16.77 3.07 -22.72
N THR A 350 -15.77 2.22 -22.51
CA THR A 350 -15.91 0.95 -21.80
C THR A 350 -15.22 1.07 -20.44
N PRO A 351 -15.97 1.39 -19.36
CA PRO A 351 -15.42 1.35 -18.03
C PRO A 351 -14.84 -0.03 -17.76
N SER A 352 -13.67 -0.07 -17.15
CA SER A 352 -13.10 -1.32 -16.66
C SER A 352 -12.42 -1.07 -15.31
N THR A 353 -12.37 -2.13 -14.51
CA THR A 353 -11.63 -2.15 -13.25
C THR A 353 -10.44 -3.08 -13.41
N SER A 354 -9.24 -2.53 -13.30
CA SER A 354 -8.00 -3.31 -13.20
C SER A 354 -7.80 -3.75 -11.75
N ILE A 355 -7.49 -5.03 -11.55
CA ILE A 355 -7.24 -5.63 -10.24
C ILE A 355 -5.79 -6.11 -10.23
N HIS A 356 -5.00 -5.58 -9.32
CA HIS A 356 -3.59 -5.93 -9.11
C HIS A 356 -3.44 -6.71 -7.81
N LYS A 357 -2.84 -7.90 -7.90
CA LYS A 357 -2.63 -8.81 -6.78
C LYS A 357 -1.19 -8.73 -6.30
N PHE A 358 -1.01 -8.62 -5.00
CA PHE A 358 0.27 -8.60 -4.30
C PHE A 358 0.32 -9.68 -3.22
N SER A 359 1.49 -10.28 -3.00
CA SER A 359 1.68 -11.20 -1.87
C SER A 359 1.90 -10.43 -0.57
N LEU A 360 1.27 -10.86 0.52
CA LEU A 360 1.50 -10.36 1.87
C LEU A 360 2.49 -11.28 2.59
N GLN A 361 3.78 -11.08 2.30
CA GLN A 361 4.89 -11.68 3.04
C GLN A 361 5.62 -10.57 3.81
N SER A 362 6.87 -10.81 4.25
CA SER A 362 7.71 -9.78 4.90
C SER A 362 7.94 -8.54 4.02
N SER A 363 7.81 -8.68 2.70
CA SER A 363 7.77 -7.58 1.74
C SER A 363 6.62 -7.80 0.75
N PRO A 364 5.83 -6.75 0.44
CA PRO A 364 4.80 -6.84 -0.60
C PRO A 364 5.46 -7.04 -1.97
N GLN A 365 4.93 -7.95 -2.78
CA GLN A 365 5.44 -8.24 -4.13
C GLN A 365 4.29 -8.37 -5.11
N TYR A 366 4.41 -7.75 -6.28
CA TYR A 366 3.41 -7.92 -7.35
C TYR A 366 3.40 -9.37 -7.86
N LEU A 367 2.20 -9.93 -8.05
CA LEU A 367 2.00 -11.31 -8.49
C LEU A 367 1.31 -11.41 -9.86
N ALA A 368 0.22 -10.66 -10.04
CA ALA A 368 -0.61 -10.75 -11.25
C ALA A 368 -1.59 -9.57 -11.34
N SER A 369 -2.14 -9.38 -12.54
CA SER A 369 -3.27 -8.49 -12.79
C SER A 369 -4.42 -9.23 -13.49
N GLY A 370 -5.63 -8.66 -13.39
CA GLY A 370 -6.78 -8.99 -14.24
C GLY A 370 -7.70 -7.79 -14.39
N SER A 371 -8.66 -7.83 -15.31
CA SER A 371 -9.65 -6.77 -15.51
C SER A 371 -11.08 -7.30 -15.46
N VAL A 372 -12.02 -6.41 -15.15
CA VAL A 372 -13.46 -6.65 -15.22
C VAL A 372 -14.13 -5.44 -15.89
N ASP A 373 -15.01 -5.68 -16.86
CA ASP A 373 -15.77 -4.66 -17.59
C ASP A 373 -17.15 -4.40 -16.95
#